data_AF-A0A3L7T4N1-F1
#
_entry.id   AF-A0A3L7T4N1-F1
#
_cell.length_a   1.000
_cell.length_b   1.000
_cell.length_c   1.000
_cell.angle_alpha   90.00
_cell.angle_beta   90.00
_cell.angle_gamma   90.00
#
_symmetry.space_group_name_H-M   'P 1'
#
loop_
_entity.id
_entity.type
_entity.pdbx_description
1 polymer ?
#
loop_
_entity_poly.entity_id
_entity_poly.type
_entity_poly.pdbx_seq_one_letter_code
_entity_poly.pdbx_strand_id
1 'polypeptide(L)'
;MKTLFEDFAQFVYLQRLTAPSVLAKCISDGVSRITWEQDGFAFADTFDATKNRFGGLVSGQVVDVGAEARGWLVSPELAKRQFAAEVGTTSGVPMDDGPTLDPATGVKTGVGGAAAKPKLKTIFYGRVKPNVTKLGLSVSTIAQELVAHLQLVEDAEVEVTVEIRAKAPKGFDEKTIRTITENAKSLKFDVVELE
;
A
#
# COMPACT_ATOMS: atom_id res chain seq x y z
N MET A 1 22.63 -0.89 -0.68
CA MET A 1 22.90 -1.32 0.72
C MET A 1 24.36 -1.60 1.03
N LYS A 2 25.11 -2.34 0.19
CA LYS A 2 26.49 -2.74 0.52
C LYS A 2 27.43 -1.56 0.84
N THR A 3 27.34 -0.49 0.06
CA THR A 3 28.09 0.75 0.26
C THR A 3 27.76 1.46 1.57
N LEU A 4 26.49 1.47 2.00
CA LEU A 4 26.08 2.12 3.24
C LEU A 4 26.64 1.40 4.46
N PHE A 5 26.66 0.07 4.45
CA PHE A 5 27.29 -0.71 5.52
C PHE A 5 28.80 -0.48 5.57
N GLU A 6 29.45 -0.38 4.41
CA GLU A 6 30.88 -0.05 4.28
C GLU A 6 31.17 1.37 4.82
N ASP A 7 30.31 2.36 4.54
CA ASP A 7 30.44 3.73 5.06
C ASP A 7 30.36 3.76 6.61
N PHE A 8 29.42 3.02 7.21
CA PHE A 8 29.31 2.88 8.66
C PHE A 8 30.53 2.17 9.30
N ALA A 9 31.29 1.41 8.53
CA ALA A 9 32.54 0.79 8.97
C ALA A 9 33.77 1.69 8.70
N GLN A 10 33.69 2.61 7.75
CA GLN A 10 34.79 3.47 7.30
C GLN A 10 34.92 4.77 8.12
N PHE A 11 33.82 5.33 8.63
CA PHE A 11 33.84 6.59 9.38
C PHE A 11 33.72 6.39 10.89
N VAL A 12 34.77 6.80 11.63
CA VAL A 12 34.89 6.60 13.10
C VAL A 12 33.82 7.33 13.92
N TYR A 13 33.19 8.36 13.35
CA TYR A 13 32.14 9.15 13.99
C TYR A 13 30.72 8.57 13.80
N LEU A 14 30.56 7.48 13.02
CA LEU A 14 29.29 6.79 12.88
C LEU A 14 29.18 5.63 13.87
N GLN A 15 27.95 5.38 14.34
CA GLN A 15 27.65 4.28 15.26
C GLN A 15 27.93 2.93 14.59
N ARG A 16 28.79 2.11 15.18
CA ARG A 16 29.16 0.81 14.59
C ARG A 16 27.96 -0.12 14.55
N LEU A 17 27.69 -0.67 13.37
CA LEU A 17 26.64 -1.67 13.16
C LEU A 17 27.16 -3.04 13.58
N THR A 18 26.44 -3.73 14.47
CA THR A 18 26.81 -5.06 14.98
C THR A 18 26.64 -6.15 13.92
N ALA A 19 25.62 -6.04 13.05
CA ALA A 19 25.36 -6.98 11.98
C ALA A 19 24.61 -6.30 10.81
N PRO A 20 24.72 -6.81 9.57
CA PRO A 20 23.96 -6.31 8.42
C PRO A 20 22.44 -6.35 8.61
N SER A 21 21.94 -7.31 9.40
CA SER A 21 20.53 -7.40 9.77
C SER A 21 20.03 -6.21 10.60
N VAL A 22 20.89 -5.57 11.39
CA VAL A 22 20.54 -4.38 12.17
C VAL A 22 20.27 -3.21 11.24
N LEU A 23 21.09 -3.03 10.21
CA LEU A 23 20.89 -2.00 9.19
C LEU A 23 19.56 -2.22 8.44
N ALA A 24 19.30 -3.46 8.05
CA ALA A 24 18.08 -3.81 7.33
C ALA A 24 16.82 -3.57 8.19
N LYS A 25 16.89 -3.88 9.49
CA LYS A 25 15.85 -3.57 10.46
C LYS A 25 15.65 -2.07 10.64
N CYS A 26 16.73 -1.30 10.82
CA CYS A 26 16.65 0.16 10.92
C CYS A 26 16.05 0.82 9.67
N ILE A 27 16.33 0.26 8.48
CA ILE A 27 15.75 0.72 7.23
C ILE A 27 14.25 0.41 7.20
N SER A 28 13.85 -0.81 7.56
CA SER A 28 12.44 -1.22 7.67
C SER A 28 11.68 -0.34 8.67
N ASP A 29 12.29 -0.05 9.82
CA ASP A 29 11.75 0.83 10.86
C ASP A 29 11.66 2.30 10.38
N GLY A 30 12.62 2.78 9.59
CA GLY A 30 12.63 4.15 9.06
C GLY A 30 11.63 4.38 7.93
N VAL A 31 11.46 3.39 7.05
CA VAL A 31 10.46 3.39 5.96
C VAL A 31 9.05 3.29 6.52
N SER A 32 8.85 2.56 7.63
CA SER A 32 7.54 2.40 8.26
C SER A 32 7.09 3.57 9.14
N ARG A 33 7.95 4.57 9.36
CA ARG A 33 7.56 5.76 10.13
C ARG A 33 6.44 6.50 9.42
N ILE A 34 5.38 6.83 10.16
CA ILE A 34 4.30 7.71 9.69
C ILE A 34 4.85 9.09 9.36
N THR A 35 5.89 9.56 10.07
CA THR A 35 6.62 10.82 9.78
C THR A 35 7.78 10.64 8.79
N TRP A 36 7.78 9.60 7.94
CA TRP A 36 8.84 9.38 6.93
C TRP A 36 9.10 10.63 6.07
N GLU A 37 8.07 11.44 5.89
CA GLU A 37 8.06 12.71 5.20
C GLU A 37 8.95 13.82 5.80
N GLN A 38 9.27 13.73 7.10
CA GLN A 38 10.08 14.72 7.84
C GLN A 38 11.31 14.08 8.50
N ASP A 39 11.18 12.87 9.06
CA ASP A 39 12.20 12.23 9.91
C ASP A 39 12.69 10.87 9.38
N GLY A 40 12.33 10.49 8.16
CA GLY A 40 12.62 9.16 7.61
C GLY A 40 13.14 9.20 6.18
N PHE A 41 12.87 8.13 5.45
CA PHE A 41 13.33 7.92 4.08
C PHE A 41 12.43 6.90 3.39
N ALA A 42 12.39 6.93 2.07
CA ALA A 42 11.69 5.94 1.26
C ALA A 42 12.67 4.87 0.79
N PHE A 43 12.14 3.69 0.46
CA PHE A 43 12.93 2.58 -0.09
C PHE A 43 12.46 2.28 -1.50
N ALA A 44 13.39 1.93 -2.39
CA ALA A 44 13.09 1.51 -3.75
C ALA A 44 13.92 0.30 -4.14
N ASP A 45 13.30 -0.65 -4.85
CA ASP A 45 13.98 -1.87 -5.30
C ASP A 45 14.96 -1.58 -6.44
N THR A 46 14.62 -0.65 -7.33
CA THR A 46 15.40 -0.34 -8.54
C THR A 46 15.42 1.15 -8.84
N PHE A 47 16.44 1.60 -9.56
CA PHE A 47 16.53 2.96 -10.07
C PHE A 47 16.76 2.91 -11.59
N ASP A 48 15.89 3.57 -12.35
CA ASP A 48 16.02 3.75 -13.80
C ASP A 48 16.61 5.14 -14.08
N ALA A 49 17.90 5.18 -14.44
CA ALA A 49 18.62 6.41 -14.75
C ALA A 49 18.13 7.09 -16.04
N THR A 50 17.51 6.36 -16.96
CA THR A 50 17.01 6.90 -18.24
C THR A 50 15.75 7.73 -18.03
N LYS A 51 14.91 7.30 -17.08
CA LYS A 51 13.64 7.96 -16.74
C LYS A 51 13.71 8.75 -15.44
N ASN A 52 14.88 8.75 -14.79
CA ASN A 52 15.11 9.32 -13.46
C ASN A 52 14.02 8.93 -12.45
N ARG A 53 13.67 7.63 -12.44
CA ARG A 53 12.51 7.08 -11.71
C ARG A 53 12.93 5.91 -10.82
N PHE A 54 12.39 5.86 -9.61
CA PHE A 54 12.58 4.77 -8.67
C PHE A 54 11.48 3.71 -8.86
N GLY A 55 11.87 2.48 -9.19
CA GLY A 55 10.96 1.34 -9.32
C GLY A 55 10.74 0.67 -7.96
N GLY A 56 9.47 0.39 -7.63
CA GLY A 56 9.10 -0.20 -6.33
C GLY A 56 9.28 0.77 -5.17
N LEU A 57 9.07 2.07 -5.40
CA LEU A 57 9.19 3.09 -4.35
C LEU A 57 8.09 2.90 -3.29
N VAL A 58 8.51 2.68 -2.05
CA VAL A 58 7.66 2.42 -0.89
C VAL A 58 8.05 3.32 0.27
N SER A 59 7.05 3.83 0.99
CA SER A 59 7.21 4.73 2.13
C SER A 59 5.96 4.70 3.00
N GLY A 60 6.10 4.82 4.32
CA GLY A 60 4.98 4.79 5.27
C GLY A 60 4.37 3.41 5.50
N GLN A 61 5.06 2.33 5.09
CA GLN A 61 4.61 0.95 5.21
C GLN A 61 5.71 0.07 5.82
N VAL A 62 5.32 -1.00 6.51
CA VAL A 62 6.27 -2.00 7.04
C VAL A 62 6.74 -2.89 5.91
N VAL A 63 7.97 -2.65 5.46
CA VAL A 63 8.62 -3.45 4.42
C VAL A 63 9.63 -4.37 5.12
N ASP A 64 9.55 -5.67 4.89
CA ASP A 64 10.60 -6.59 5.32
C ASP A 64 11.77 -6.48 4.35
N VAL A 65 12.72 -5.61 4.70
CA VAL A 65 13.94 -5.46 3.93
C VAL A 65 14.92 -6.52 4.41
N GLY A 66 15.02 -7.62 3.67
CA GLY A 66 15.94 -8.72 4.00
C GLY A 66 17.39 -8.24 4.09
N ALA A 67 18.23 -8.93 4.87
CA ALA A 67 19.63 -8.53 5.11
C ALA A 67 20.52 -8.47 3.84
N GLU A 68 20.11 -9.16 2.77
CA GLU A 68 20.78 -9.11 1.45
C GLU A 68 20.04 -8.23 0.42
N ALA A 69 19.00 -7.51 0.84
CA ALA A 69 18.17 -6.72 -0.04
C ALA A 69 19.01 -5.68 -0.80
N ARG A 70 18.90 -5.72 -2.13
CA ARG A 70 19.49 -4.73 -3.01
C ARG A 70 18.42 -3.71 -3.33
N GLY A 71 18.57 -2.53 -2.73
CA GLY A 71 17.69 -1.41 -2.97
C GLY A 71 18.38 -0.08 -2.70
N TRP A 72 17.67 0.97 -3.05
CA TRP A 72 18.05 2.36 -2.95
C TRP A 72 17.29 3.02 -1.82
N LEU A 73 18.02 3.73 -0.97
CA LEU A 73 17.41 4.65 -0.01
C LEU A 73 17.17 5.97 -0.74
N VAL A 74 15.92 6.42 -0.73
CA VAL A 74 15.49 7.62 -1.45
C VAL A 74 15.17 8.71 -0.44
N SER A 75 15.73 9.89 -0.65
CA SER A 75 15.44 11.06 0.19
C SER A 75 13.94 11.38 0.13
N PRO A 76 13.30 11.75 1.26
CA PRO A 76 11.87 12.04 1.31
C PRO A 76 11.39 13.03 0.25
N GLU A 77 12.18 14.07 -0.03
CA GLU A 77 11.85 15.08 -1.05
C GLU A 77 11.72 14.50 -2.46
N LEU A 78 12.64 13.60 -2.84
CA LEU A 78 12.63 12.94 -4.13
C LEU A 78 11.47 11.95 -4.23
N ALA A 79 11.19 11.21 -3.15
CA ALA A 79 10.08 10.28 -3.09
C ALA A 79 8.73 10.99 -3.22
N LYS A 80 8.51 12.08 -2.47
CA LYS A 80 7.30 12.93 -2.59
C LYS A 80 7.09 13.44 -4.00
N ARG A 81 8.17 13.91 -4.66
CA ARG A 81 8.09 14.41 -6.03
C ARG A 81 7.64 13.33 -7.01
N GLN A 82 8.11 12.10 -6.85
CA GLN A 82 7.68 10.98 -7.69
C GLN A 82 6.22 10.56 -7.38
N PHE A 83 5.83 10.44 -6.11
CA PHE A 83 4.44 10.14 -5.75
C PHE A 83 3.48 11.19 -6.28
N ALA A 84 3.80 12.48 -6.17
CA ALA A 84 2.99 13.56 -6.72
C ALA A 84 2.88 13.50 -8.26
N ALA A 85 3.97 13.13 -8.95
CA ALA A 85 3.98 12.99 -10.41
C ALA A 85 3.18 11.76 -10.90
N GLU A 86 3.19 10.66 -10.14
CA GLU A 86 2.43 9.43 -10.47
C GLU A 86 0.93 9.59 -10.19
N VAL A 87 0.55 10.32 -9.14
CA VAL A 87 -0.85 10.71 -8.89
C VAL A 87 -1.37 11.63 -10.00
N GLY A 88 -0.52 12.48 -10.57
CA GLY A 88 -0.86 13.34 -11.72
C GLY A 88 -0.91 12.64 -13.08
N THR A 89 -0.17 11.54 -13.27
CA THR A 89 -0.01 10.87 -14.58
C THR A 89 -0.96 9.67 -14.77
N THR A 90 -1.61 9.17 -13.71
CA THR A 90 -2.52 8.02 -13.80
C THR A 90 -3.94 8.35 -14.29
N SER A 91 -4.22 9.59 -14.69
CA SER A 91 -5.41 9.97 -15.47
C SER A 91 -5.02 10.22 -16.93
N GLY A 92 -4.99 9.17 -17.75
CA GLY A 92 -4.73 9.32 -19.18
C GLY A 92 -4.48 8.01 -19.90
N VAL A 93 -5.53 7.21 -20.07
CA VAL A 93 -5.52 6.19 -21.14
C VAL A 93 -5.67 6.95 -22.46
N PRO A 94 -4.79 6.76 -23.46
CA PRO A 94 -4.84 7.53 -24.70
C PRO A 94 -5.86 6.91 -25.65
N MET A 95 -6.86 7.69 -26.06
CA MET A 95 -7.67 7.38 -27.24
C MET A 95 -7.45 8.49 -28.27
N ASP A 96 -6.86 8.04 -29.36
CA ASP A 96 -6.69 8.59 -30.69
C ASP A 96 -7.96 9.30 -31.22
N ASP A 97 -7.82 10.56 -31.67
CA ASP A 97 -8.11 10.99 -33.05
C ASP A 97 -7.72 12.48 -33.24
N GLY A 98 -7.06 12.83 -34.35
CA GLY A 98 -6.87 14.21 -34.81
C GLY A 98 -7.93 14.60 -35.86
N PRO A 99 -7.77 15.68 -36.64
CA PRO A 99 -7.11 16.96 -36.35
C PRO A 99 -7.99 18.20 -36.72
N THR A 100 -7.44 19.40 -36.51
CA THR A 100 -7.74 20.69 -37.20
C THR A 100 -8.88 21.57 -36.63
N LEU A 101 -8.55 22.70 -35.99
CA LEU A 101 -8.36 24.02 -36.64
C LEU A 101 -7.98 25.09 -35.61
N ASP A 102 -7.06 25.93 -36.03
CA ASP A 102 -6.36 27.01 -35.33
C ASP A 102 -7.21 28.33 -35.30
N PRO A 103 -6.73 29.46 -34.75
CA PRO A 103 -7.39 30.17 -33.66
C PRO A 103 -8.03 31.51 -34.09
N ALA A 104 -9.07 31.96 -33.37
CA ALA A 104 -9.53 33.34 -33.46
C ALA A 104 -10.05 33.87 -32.10
N THR A 105 -9.19 34.67 -31.48
CA THR A 105 -9.48 35.87 -30.66
C THR A 105 -10.92 36.10 -30.20
N GLY A 106 -11.12 36.03 -28.88
CA GLY A 106 -12.35 36.46 -28.21
C GLY A 106 -12.08 36.93 -26.78
N VAL A 107 -11.68 38.20 -26.68
CA VAL A 107 -11.92 39.18 -25.59
C VAL A 107 -12.24 38.63 -24.18
N LYS A 108 -11.36 39.01 -23.26
CA LYS A 108 -11.55 39.00 -21.81
C LYS A 108 -12.91 39.57 -21.41
N THR A 109 -13.75 38.76 -20.79
CA THR A 109 -14.77 39.25 -19.86
C THR A 109 -14.82 38.31 -18.67
N GLY A 110 -14.50 38.85 -17.50
CA GLY A 110 -14.50 38.11 -16.25
C GLY A 110 -15.90 37.64 -15.89
N VAL A 111 -16.03 36.32 -15.73
CA VAL A 111 -16.98 35.74 -14.78
C VAL A 111 -16.15 34.80 -13.93
N GLY A 112 -15.98 35.15 -12.67
CA GLY A 112 -15.41 34.26 -11.66
C GLY A 112 -16.30 33.05 -11.51
N GLY A 113 -16.10 32.05 -12.36
CA GLY A 113 -16.59 30.70 -12.13
C GLY A 113 -15.79 30.15 -10.96
N ALA A 114 -16.35 30.24 -9.75
CA ALA A 114 -15.85 29.49 -8.62
C ALA A 114 -15.80 28.02 -9.05
N ALA A 115 -14.59 27.49 -9.23
CA ALA A 115 -14.38 26.10 -9.55
C ALA A 115 -15.10 25.28 -8.47
N ALA A 116 -16.11 24.51 -8.88
CA ALA A 116 -16.85 23.66 -7.98
C ALA A 116 -15.86 22.72 -7.29
N LYS A 117 -15.76 22.79 -5.97
CA LYS A 117 -14.89 21.89 -5.20
C LYS A 117 -15.25 20.44 -5.59
N PRO A 118 -14.27 19.59 -5.87
CA PRO A 118 -14.55 18.21 -6.25
C PRO A 118 -15.38 17.52 -5.15
N LYS A 119 -16.44 16.83 -5.56
CA LYS A 119 -17.30 16.07 -4.64
C LYS A 119 -16.45 14.99 -3.97
N LEU A 120 -16.43 14.99 -2.64
CA LEU A 120 -15.75 13.96 -1.86
C LEU A 120 -16.49 12.63 -2.02
N LYS A 121 -15.74 11.53 -2.02
CA LYS A 121 -16.29 10.17 -2.05
C LYS A 121 -16.67 9.78 -0.62
N THR A 122 -17.88 9.28 -0.44
CA THR A 122 -18.45 8.97 0.89
C THR A 122 -18.64 7.48 1.13
N ILE A 123 -18.44 6.63 0.12
CA ILE A 123 -18.66 5.18 0.21
C ILE A 123 -17.43 4.47 -0.33
N PHE A 124 -16.90 3.56 0.49
CA PHE A 124 -15.90 2.59 0.09
C PHE A 124 -16.53 1.21 0.01
N TYR A 125 -16.35 0.52 -1.12
CA TYR A 125 -16.70 -0.88 -1.30
C TYR A 125 -15.55 -1.60 -1.98
N GLY A 126 -15.09 -2.69 -1.39
CA GLY A 126 -13.97 -3.47 -1.91
C GLY A 126 -14.12 -4.95 -1.58
N ARG A 127 -13.71 -5.80 -2.51
CA ARG A 127 -13.66 -7.26 -2.33
C ARG A 127 -12.30 -7.77 -2.77
N VAL A 128 -11.70 -8.62 -1.94
CA VAL A 128 -10.46 -9.33 -2.27
C VAL A 128 -10.65 -10.83 -2.02
N LYS A 129 -10.00 -11.66 -2.84
CA LYS A 129 -9.94 -13.11 -2.65
C LYS A 129 -8.53 -13.48 -2.17
N PRO A 130 -8.26 -13.49 -0.85
CA PRO A 130 -6.93 -13.74 -0.33
C PRO A 130 -6.49 -15.18 -0.58
N ASN A 131 -5.17 -15.42 -0.58
CA ASN A 131 -4.63 -16.76 -0.63
C ASN A 131 -4.93 -17.48 0.70
N VAL A 132 -5.63 -18.61 0.62
CA VAL A 132 -6.09 -19.38 1.80
C VAL A 132 -4.92 -19.82 2.69
N THR A 133 -3.77 -20.16 2.11
CA THR A 133 -2.57 -20.59 2.85
C THR A 133 -1.95 -19.46 3.66
N LYS A 134 -2.19 -18.20 3.27
CA LYS A 134 -1.70 -16.99 3.95
C LYS A 134 -2.85 -16.15 4.52
N LEU A 135 -4.01 -16.76 4.78
CA LEU A 135 -5.24 -16.04 5.13
C LEU A 135 -5.05 -15.10 6.33
N GLY A 136 -4.40 -15.58 7.40
CA GLY A 136 -4.15 -14.76 8.59
C GLY A 136 -3.32 -13.51 8.31
N LEU A 137 -2.25 -13.63 7.50
CA LEU A 137 -1.43 -12.49 7.09
C LEU A 137 -2.25 -11.51 6.23
N SER A 138 -2.99 -12.02 5.25
CA SER A 138 -3.80 -11.17 4.38
C SER A 138 -4.89 -10.42 5.14
N VAL A 139 -5.58 -11.07 6.09
CA VAL A 139 -6.57 -10.40 6.94
C VAL A 139 -5.92 -9.35 7.83
N SER A 140 -4.75 -9.64 8.40
CA SER A 140 -3.98 -8.67 9.19
C SER A 140 -3.59 -7.44 8.35
N THR A 141 -3.09 -7.64 7.14
CA THR A 141 -2.74 -6.54 6.22
C THR A 141 -3.98 -5.73 5.84
N ILE A 142 -5.12 -6.37 5.53
CA ILE A 142 -6.36 -5.64 5.22
C ILE A 142 -6.82 -4.80 6.43
N ALA A 143 -6.72 -5.34 7.65
CA ALA A 143 -7.07 -4.61 8.85
C ALA A 143 -6.17 -3.38 9.06
N GLN A 144 -4.86 -3.52 8.86
CA GLN A 144 -3.88 -2.44 9.06
C GLN A 144 -3.90 -1.39 7.94
N GLU A 145 -4.06 -1.81 6.69
CA GLU A 145 -3.93 -0.91 5.54
C GLU A 145 -5.27 -0.31 5.10
N LEU A 146 -6.41 -0.95 5.37
CA LEU A 146 -7.71 -0.42 4.97
C LEU A 146 -8.59 -0.08 6.17
N VAL A 147 -8.86 -1.05 7.05
CA VAL A 147 -9.83 -0.84 8.15
C VAL A 147 -9.34 0.26 9.09
N ALA A 148 -8.04 0.27 9.44
CA ALA A 148 -7.47 1.32 10.28
C ALA A 148 -7.62 2.72 9.67
N HIS A 149 -7.41 2.87 8.37
CA HIS A 149 -7.58 4.16 7.69
C HIS A 149 -9.04 4.62 7.63
N LEU A 150 -9.98 3.69 7.41
CA LEU A 150 -11.41 4.00 7.39
C LEU A 150 -11.92 4.42 8.78
N GLN A 151 -11.40 3.81 9.85
CA GLN A 151 -11.75 4.17 11.23
C GLN A 151 -11.23 5.54 11.67
N LEU A 152 -10.24 6.12 10.96
CA LEU A 152 -9.76 7.47 11.24
C LEU A 152 -10.67 8.57 10.66
N VAL A 153 -11.64 8.20 9.81
CA VAL A 153 -12.61 9.14 9.24
C VAL A 153 -13.70 9.39 10.29
N GLU A 154 -13.90 10.66 10.64
CA GLU A 154 -14.93 11.09 11.59
C GLU A 154 -16.31 10.56 11.17
N ASP A 155 -17.06 10.00 12.12
CA ASP A 155 -18.38 9.39 11.93
C ASP A 155 -18.46 8.24 10.92
N ALA A 156 -17.34 7.63 10.51
CA ALA A 156 -17.36 6.50 9.59
C ALA A 156 -17.77 5.20 10.28
N GLU A 157 -18.84 4.58 9.77
CA GLU A 157 -19.24 3.21 10.13
C GLU A 157 -18.50 2.22 9.24
N VAL A 158 -17.75 1.30 9.85
CA VAL A 158 -16.94 0.31 9.14
C VAL A 158 -17.41 -1.10 9.49
N GLU A 159 -18.00 -1.77 8.52
CA GLU A 159 -18.41 -3.17 8.62
C GLU A 159 -17.44 -4.07 7.82
N VAL A 160 -17.03 -5.20 8.43
CA VAL A 160 -16.18 -6.20 7.78
C VAL A 160 -16.86 -7.56 7.84
N THR A 161 -17.20 -8.10 6.67
CA THR A 161 -17.80 -9.44 6.55
C THR A 161 -16.76 -10.46 6.08
N VAL A 162 -16.62 -11.57 6.81
CA VAL A 162 -15.79 -12.72 6.40
C VAL A 162 -16.69 -13.85 5.94
N GLU A 163 -16.54 -14.27 4.69
CA GLU A 163 -17.30 -15.38 4.10
C GLU A 163 -16.35 -16.53 3.74
N ILE A 164 -16.64 -17.74 4.22
CA ILE A 164 -15.85 -18.94 3.95
C ILE A 164 -16.70 -19.90 3.12
N ARG A 165 -16.22 -20.25 1.91
CA ARG A 165 -16.85 -21.26 1.05
C ARG A 165 -15.89 -22.41 0.82
N ALA A 166 -16.34 -23.61 1.13
CA ALA A 166 -15.63 -24.85 0.85
C ALA A 166 -16.51 -25.77 -0.01
N LYS A 167 -15.93 -26.40 -1.03
CA LYS A 167 -16.58 -27.43 -1.84
C LYS A 167 -15.80 -28.72 -1.69
N ALA A 168 -16.47 -29.76 -1.22
CA ALA A 168 -15.90 -31.10 -1.11
C ALA A 168 -16.71 -32.05 -2.00
N PRO A 169 -16.21 -32.42 -3.21
CA PRO A 169 -16.96 -33.28 -4.14
C PRO A 169 -17.33 -34.66 -3.58
N LYS A 170 -16.60 -35.14 -2.56
CA LYS A 170 -16.84 -36.40 -1.87
C LYS A 170 -17.62 -36.24 -0.56
N GLY A 171 -18.10 -35.02 -0.28
CA GLY A 171 -18.67 -34.64 1.01
C GLY A 171 -17.62 -34.38 2.09
N PHE A 172 -18.08 -33.88 3.23
CA PHE A 172 -17.30 -33.76 4.46
C PHE A 172 -17.60 -34.97 5.35
N ASP A 173 -16.57 -35.56 5.97
CA ASP A 173 -16.80 -36.62 6.95
C ASP A 173 -17.44 -36.08 8.24
N GLU A 174 -18.08 -36.95 9.01
CA GLU A 174 -18.83 -36.57 10.23
C GLU A 174 -17.94 -35.86 11.26
N LYS A 175 -16.68 -36.27 11.37
CA LYS A 175 -15.70 -35.62 12.24
C LYS A 175 -15.44 -34.17 11.82
N THR A 176 -15.31 -33.93 10.51
CA THR A 176 -15.08 -32.61 9.92
C THR A 176 -16.31 -31.73 10.11
N ILE A 177 -17.51 -32.25 9.82
CA ILE A 177 -18.78 -31.53 10.04
C ILE A 177 -18.90 -31.09 11.51
N ARG A 178 -18.67 -32.01 12.44
CA ARG A 178 -18.70 -31.72 13.88
C ARG A 178 -17.67 -30.65 14.25
N THR A 179 -16.44 -30.78 13.77
CA THR A 179 -15.36 -29.83 14.04
C THR A 179 -15.71 -28.42 13.52
N ILE A 180 -16.23 -28.31 12.29
CA ILE A 180 -16.62 -27.03 11.71
C ILE A 180 -17.77 -26.40 12.50
N THR A 181 -18.78 -27.19 12.85
CA THR A 181 -19.96 -26.70 13.59
C THR A 181 -19.60 -26.20 14.99
N GLU A 182 -18.77 -26.95 15.73
CA GLU A 182 -18.31 -26.56 17.07
C GLU A 182 -17.43 -25.30 17.01
N ASN A 183 -16.54 -25.19 16.02
CA ASN A 183 -15.71 -24.00 15.82
C ASN A 183 -16.52 -22.80 15.40
N ALA A 184 -17.47 -22.94 14.47
CA ALA A 184 -18.30 -21.85 13.99
C ALA A 184 -19.14 -21.26 15.15
N LYS A 185 -19.67 -22.13 16.03
CA LYS A 185 -20.34 -21.70 17.27
C LYS A 185 -19.39 -20.96 18.21
N SER A 186 -18.18 -21.47 18.40
CA SER A 186 -17.17 -20.85 19.28
C SER A 186 -16.69 -19.50 18.76
N LEU A 187 -16.57 -19.36 17.44
CA LEU A 187 -16.17 -18.15 16.72
C LEU A 187 -17.35 -17.20 16.43
N LYS A 188 -18.56 -17.55 16.87
CA LYS A 188 -19.78 -16.74 16.73
C LYS A 188 -20.14 -16.39 15.28
N PHE A 189 -20.09 -17.36 14.39
CA PHE A 189 -20.63 -17.19 13.04
C PHE A 189 -22.15 -16.97 13.11
N ASP A 190 -22.63 -15.93 12.44
CA ASP A 190 -24.08 -15.61 12.39
C ASP A 190 -24.87 -16.60 11.53
N VAL A 191 -24.25 -17.10 10.46
CA VAL A 191 -24.85 -18.04 9.51
C VAL A 191 -23.88 -19.20 9.28
N VAL A 192 -24.38 -20.42 9.41
CA VAL A 192 -23.64 -21.66 9.14
C VAL A 192 -24.58 -22.62 8.41
N GLU A 193 -24.26 -22.92 7.16
CA GLU A 193 -25.03 -23.82 6.31
C GLU A 193 -24.10 -24.91 5.76
N LEU A 194 -24.53 -26.17 5.88
CA LEU A 194 -23.86 -27.35 5.34
C LEU A 194 -24.88 -28.08 4.47
N GLU A 195 -24.64 -28.10 3.16
CA GLU A 195 -25.45 -28.80 2.14
C GLU A 195 -24.87 -30.18 1.80
#